data_AF-A0A958NDR3-F1
#
_entry.id   AF-A0A958NDR3-F1
#
_cell.length_a   1.000
_cell.length_b   1.000
_cell.length_c   1.000
_cell.angle_alpha   90.00
_cell.angle_beta   90.00
_cell.angle_gamma   90.00
#
_symmetry.space_group_name_H-M   'P 1'
#
loop_
_entity.id
_entity.type
_entity.pdbx_description
1 polymer ?
#
loop_
_entity_poly.entity_id
_entity_poly.type
_entity_poly.pdbx_seq_one_letter_code
_entity_poly.pdbx_strand_id
1 'polypeptide(L)'
;MKAAWWTNGLTVRFSLVLTLFLGVSLTSLAQDTFEHKQGDTVYVMKKYYMVFLMRGDKAFELDSLQLEKIQAGHMAHLDSLAKAGKICMAGPFDEDTEYRGIAIYTNVKDKEEARALAEADPAVKAGRIKIDVRPWWAAKGTKLP
;
A
#
# COMPACT_ATOMS: atom_id res chain seq x y z
N MET A 1 46.08 -5.82 -40.72
CA MET A 1 47.44 -5.42 -41.14
C MET A 1 47.42 -3.95 -41.54
N LYS A 2 48.39 -3.18 -41.01
CA LYS A 2 48.78 -1.76 -41.29
C LYS A 2 47.77 -0.67 -40.87
N ALA A 3 48.10 0.49 -40.31
CA ALA A 3 49.27 1.14 -39.65
C ALA A 3 48.74 2.54 -39.22
N ALA A 4 48.79 2.94 -37.94
CA ALA A 4 49.76 3.88 -37.33
C ALA A 4 49.77 5.36 -37.82
N TRP A 5 49.32 6.28 -36.93
CA TRP A 5 49.77 7.65 -36.51
C TRP A 5 50.38 8.63 -37.56
N TRP A 6 50.15 9.95 -37.63
CA TRP A 6 50.14 11.09 -36.67
C TRP A 6 49.30 12.26 -37.29
N THR A 7 48.76 13.29 -36.61
CA THR A 7 49.46 14.45 -36.01
C THR A 7 48.55 15.33 -35.11
N ASN A 8 49.09 15.71 -33.95
CA ASN A 8 49.17 17.04 -33.31
C ASN A 8 47.95 17.98 -33.21
N GLY A 9 47.57 18.28 -31.96
CA GLY A 9 47.76 19.63 -31.39
C GLY A 9 46.54 20.57 -31.29
N LEU A 10 46.46 21.22 -30.12
CA LEU A 10 45.75 22.47 -29.77
C LEU A 10 44.26 22.44 -29.32
N THR A 11 44.13 22.31 -28.00
CA THR A 11 43.53 23.27 -27.03
C THR A 11 42.08 23.81 -27.14
N VAL A 12 41.49 23.85 -25.94
CA VAL A 12 40.43 24.70 -25.38
C VAL A 12 38.97 24.22 -25.51
N ARG A 13 38.39 24.06 -24.32
CA ARG A 13 37.06 23.59 -23.95
C ARG A 13 35.97 24.62 -24.29
N PHE A 14 34.76 24.18 -24.62
CA PHE A 14 33.53 24.81 -24.12
C PHE A 14 32.41 23.77 -24.01
N SER A 15 31.83 23.70 -22.81
CA SER A 15 30.69 22.86 -22.43
C SER A 15 29.44 23.19 -23.25
N LEU A 16 28.69 22.16 -23.64
CA LEU A 16 27.23 22.21 -23.60
C LEU A 16 26.70 20.80 -23.35
N VAL A 17 26.76 20.34 -22.09
CA VAL A 17 25.93 19.22 -21.65
C VAL A 17 24.54 19.80 -21.44
N LEU A 18 23.66 19.64 -22.43
CA LEU A 18 22.25 19.93 -22.29
C LEU A 18 21.62 18.80 -21.44
N THR A 19 21.79 18.89 -20.12
CA THR A 19 21.06 18.02 -19.21
C THR A 19 19.60 18.42 -19.26
N LEU A 20 18.79 17.68 -20.01
CA LEU A 20 17.35 17.76 -19.96
C LEU A 20 16.93 17.37 -18.52
N PHE A 21 16.71 18.37 -17.67
CA PHE A 21 16.02 18.17 -16.40
C PHE A 21 14.59 17.78 -16.74
N LEU A 22 14.36 16.49 -16.95
CA LEU A 22 13.02 15.93 -16.80
C LEU A 22 12.71 16.09 -15.32
N GLY A 23 12.05 17.20 -14.98
CA GLY A 23 11.45 17.41 -13.67
C GLY A 23 10.35 16.37 -13.50
N VAL A 24 10.74 15.14 -13.15
CA VAL A 24 9.83 14.20 -12.52
C VAL A 24 9.52 14.83 -11.17
N SER A 25 8.45 15.60 -11.12
CA SER A 25 7.81 15.90 -9.86
C SER A 25 7.43 14.55 -9.25
N LEU A 26 8.29 14.03 -8.36
CA LEU A 26 7.86 13.07 -7.38
C LEU A 26 6.78 13.81 -6.59
N THR A 27 5.52 13.64 -6.97
CA THR A 27 4.41 13.88 -6.06
C THR A 27 4.60 12.88 -4.94
N SER A 28 5.34 13.31 -3.92
CA SER A 28 5.30 12.68 -2.61
C SER A 28 3.83 12.54 -2.30
N LEU A 29 3.33 11.31 -2.30
CA LEU A 29 2.09 10.97 -1.62
C LEU A 29 2.38 11.18 -0.13
N ALA A 30 2.49 12.44 0.28
CA ALA A 30 2.72 12.82 1.65
C ALA A 30 1.44 12.48 2.39
N GLN A 31 1.38 11.26 2.89
CA GLN A 31 0.30 10.79 3.73
C GLN A 31 0.21 11.73 4.93
N ASP A 32 -1.02 12.08 5.32
CA ASP A 32 -1.22 13.07 6.38
C ASP A 32 -0.51 12.64 7.67
N THR A 33 0.42 13.49 8.14
CA THR A 33 1.11 13.34 9.41
C THR A 33 1.06 14.63 10.22
N PHE A 34 1.03 14.53 11.55
CA PHE A 34 1.17 15.66 12.45
C PHE A 34 1.93 15.27 13.72
N GLU A 35 2.50 16.24 14.42
CA GLU A 35 3.15 16.02 15.72
C GLU A 35 2.14 16.08 16.87
N HIS A 36 2.18 15.10 17.76
CA HIS A 36 1.38 15.05 18.98
C HIS A 36 2.31 14.94 20.18
N LYS A 37 2.32 15.97 21.04
CA LYS A 37 3.09 15.97 22.28
C LYS A 37 2.25 15.39 23.42
N GLN A 38 2.79 14.37 24.11
CA GLN A 38 2.21 13.79 25.31
C GLN A 38 3.31 13.70 26.38
N GLY A 39 3.23 14.58 27.39
CA GLY A 39 4.32 14.76 28.35
C GLY A 39 5.60 15.24 27.66
N ASP A 40 6.71 14.56 27.93
CA ASP A 40 8.01 14.85 27.33
C ASP A 40 8.27 14.12 26.01
N THR A 41 7.28 13.35 25.52
CA THR A 41 7.40 12.60 24.27
C THR A 41 6.65 13.31 23.13
N VAL A 42 7.29 13.38 21.96
CA VAL A 42 6.67 13.84 20.72
C VAL A 42 6.46 12.64 19.81
N TYR A 43 5.19 12.38 19.45
CA TYR A 43 4.80 11.36 18.51
C TYR A 43 4.54 11.97 17.13
N VAL A 44 5.07 11.37 16.08
CA VAL A 44 4.62 11.64 14.71
C VAL A 44 3.41 10.76 14.45
N MET A 45 2.22 11.35 14.43
CA MET A 45 0.98 10.66 14.09
C MET A 45 0.89 10.51 12.58
N LYS A 46 0.45 9.34 12.11
CA LYS A 46 0.22 9.03 10.70
C LYS A 46 -1.21 8.53 10.53
N LYS A 47 -1.89 8.98 9.47
CA LYS A 47 -3.23 8.50 9.13
C LYS A 47 -3.15 7.18 8.40
N TYR A 48 -3.71 6.12 8.95
CA TYR A 48 -3.93 4.81 8.33
C TYR A 48 -5.41 4.62 8.00
N TYR A 49 -5.74 3.50 7.36
CA TYR A 49 -7.13 3.14 7.08
C TYR A 49 -7.39 1.73 7.61
N MET A 50 -8.19 1.66 8.67
CA MET A 50 -8.65 0.41 9.23
C MET A 50 -9.83 -0.09 8.40
N VAL A 51 -9.70 -1.28 7.85
CA VAL A 51 -10.72 -1.96 7.07
C VAL A 51 -11.27 -3.09 7.94
N PHE A 52 -12.50 -2.94 8.41
CA PHE A 52 -13.23 -4.04 9.01
C PHE A 52 -13.70 -4.98 7.90
N LEU A 53 -13.32 -6.25 8.02
CA LEU A 53 -13.81 -7.32 7.17
C LEU A 53 -14.99 -7.95 7.89
N MET A 54 -16.18 -7.87 7.28
CA MET A 54 -17.43 -8.37 7.85
C MET A 54 -17.99 -9.48 6.97
N ARG A 55 -18.86 -10.32 7.54
CA ARG A 55 -19.53 -11.39 6.80
C ARG A 55 -20.40 -10.77 5.69
N GLY A 56 -20.18 -11.22 4.46
CA GLY A 56 -20.95 -10.76 3.31
C GLY A 56 -22.27 -11.50 3.14
N ASP A 57 -23.19 -10.92 2.36
CA ASP A 57 -24.55 -11.44 2.18
C ASP A 57 -24.57 -12.82 1.51
N LYS A 58 -23.57 -13.10 0.67
CA LYS A 58 -23.47 -14.35 -0.08
C LYS A 58 -22.57 -15.38 0.60
N ALA A 59 -22.11 -15.11 1.83
CA ALA A 59 -21.13 -15.97 2.50
C ALA A 59 -21.62 -17.42 2.66
N PHE A 60 -22.93 -17.64 2.82
CA PHE A 60 -23.55 -18.95 2.98
C PHE A 60 -24.05 -19.59 1.67
N GLU A 61 -23.95 -18.88 0.55
CA GLU A 61 -24.38 -19.37 -0.77
C GLU A 61 -23.24 -20.05 -1.55
N LEU A 62 -22.01 -19.98 -1.02
CA LEU A 62 -20.80 -20.44 -1.70
C LEU A 62 -20.47 -21.89 -1.32
N ASP A 63 -20.21 -22.73 -2.32
CA ASP A 63 -19.75 -24.09 -2.11
C ASP A 63 -18.28 -24.16 -1.69
N SER A 64 -17.82 -25.34 -1.24
CA SER A 64 -16.46 -25.52 -0.71
C SER A 64 -15.37 -25.20 -1.73
N LEU A 65 -15.56 -25.54 -3.00
CA LEU A 65 -14.58 -25.31 -4.06
C LEU A 65 -14.50 -23.81 -4.43
N GLN A 66 -15.64 -23.13 -4.45
CA GLN A 66 -15.70 -21.67 -4.56
C GLN A 66 -15.00 -21.01 -3.38
N LEU A 67 -15.27 -21.45 -2.15
CA LEU A 67 -14.68 -20.90 -0.93
C LEU A 67 -13.15 -21.04 -0.92
N GLU A 68 -12.62 -22.17 -1.35
CA GLU A 68 -11.17 -22.40 -1.45
C GLU A 68 -10.53 -21.45 -2.47
N LYS A 69 -11.10 -21.37 -3.68
CA LYS A 69 -10.61 -20.48 -4.74
C LYS A 69 -10.66 -19.00 -4.32
N ILE A 70 -11.75 -18.59 -3.67
CA ILE A 70 -11.92 -17.23 -3.15
C ILE A 70 -10.89 -16.94 -2.05
N GLN A 71 -10.65 -17.88 -1.14
CA GLN A 71 -9.67 -17.72 -0.07
C GLN A 71 -8.25 -17.58 -0.63
N ALA A 72 -7.87 -18.40 -1.61
CA ALA A 72 -6.58 -18.28 -2.29
C ALA A 72 -6.43 -16.91 -2.98
N GLY A 73 -7.49 -16.42 -3.63
CA GLY A 73 -7.52 -15.09 -4.23
C GLY A 73 -7.39 -13.95 -3.21
N HIS A 74 -8.05 -14.08 -2.06
CA HIS A 74 -7.95 -13.13 -0.95
C HIS A 74 -6.50 -13.04 -0.43
N MET A 75 -5.85 -14.18 -0.17
CA MET A 75 -4.45 -14.20 0.27
C MET A 75 -3.52 -13.58 -0.78
N ALA A 76 -3.68 -13.90 -2.06
CA ALA A 76 -2.89 -13.32 -3.14
C ALA A 76 -3.08 -11.79 -3.25
N HIS A 77 -4.31 -11.31 -3.00
CA HIS A 77 -4.59 -9.88 -2.95
C HIS A 77 -3.85 -9.19 -1.79
N LEU A 78 -3.95 -9.71 -0.57
CA LEU A 78 -3.23 -9.16 0.59
C LEU A 78 -1.71 -9.17 0.38
N ASP A 79 -1.15 -10.25 -0.18
CA ASP A 79 0.28 -10.33 -0.52
C ASP A 79 0.69 -9.27 -1.54
N SER A 80 -0.16 -9.00 -2.53
CA SER A 80 0.11 -7.94 -3.52
C SER A 80 0.13 -6.55 -2.88
N LEU A 81 -0.78 -6.28 -1.94
CA LEU A 81 -0.79 -5.04 -1.18
C LEU A 81 0.45 -4.92 -0.28
N ALA A 82 0.89 -6.03 0.32
CA ALA A 82 2.10 -6.06 1.16
C ALA A 82 3.34 -5.72 0.34
N LYS A 83 3.50 -6.34 -0.85
CA LYS A 83 4.58 -6.03 -1.80
C LYS A 83 4.54 -4.60 -2.29
N ALA A 84 3.35 -4.03 -2.48
CA ALA A 84 3.16 -2.63 -2.85
C ALA A 84 3.36 -1.66 -1.67
N GLY A 85 3.60 -2.15 -0.46
CA GLY A 85 3.70 -1.33 0.74
C GLY A 85 2.41 -0.61 1.09
N LYS A 86 1.25 -1.16 0.72
CA LYS A 86 -0.08 -0.58 0.95
C LYS A 86 -0.85 -1.16 2.14
N ILE A 87 -0.34 -2.23 2.76
CA ILE A 87 -0.91 -2.87 3.96
C ILE A 87 0.18 -3.06 5.01
N CYS A 88 -0.14 -2.77 6.27
CA CYS A 88 0.73 -2.99 7.41
C CYS A 88 0.48 -4.35 8.07
N MET A 89 -0.79 -4.73 8.19
CA MET A 89 -1.23 -5.89 8.95
C MET A 89 -2.62 -6.31 8.47
N ALA A 90 -2.88 -7.61 8.45
CA ALA A 90 -4.21 -8.17 8.33
C ALA A 90 -4.30 -9.44 9.16
N GLY A 91 -5.49 -9.72 9.69
CA GLY A 91 -5.73 -10.95 10.44
C GLY A 91 -7.22 -11.17 10.72
N PRO A 92 -7.62 -12.44 10.93
CA PRO A 92 -8.98 -12.76 11.34
C PRO A 92 -9.20 -12.41 12.82
N PHE A 93 -10.47 -12.26 13.21
CA PHE A 93 -10.85 -12.42 14.61
C PHE A 93 -10.93 -13.91 14.96
N ASP A 94 -10.78 -14.23 16.24
CA ASP A 94 -10.80 -15.61 16.73
C ASP A 94 -12.20 -16.24 16.64
N GLU A 95 -13.22 -15.43 16.91
CA GLU A 95 -14.62 -15.86 16.90
C GLU A 95 -15.27 -15.74 15.51
N ASP A 96 -16.09 -16.72 15.12
CA ASP A 96 -16.88 -16.66 13.88
C ASP A 96 -18.16 -15.81 14.05
N THR A 97 -17.97 -14.50 14.19
CA THR A 97 -19.05 -13.53 14.29
C THR A 97 -19.31 -12.82 12.96
N GLU A 98 -20.15 -11.79 12.97
CA GLU A 98 -20.29 -10.87 11.84
C GLU A 98 -18.95 -10.22 11.47
N TYR A 99 -18.10 -9.93 12.45
CA TYR A 99 -16.76 -9.42 12.20
C TYR A 99 -15.81 -10.58 11.93
N ARG A 100 -15.21 -10.57 10.74
CA ARG A 100 -14.35 -11.63 10.22
C ARG A 100 -12.87 -11.32 10.40
N GLY A 101 -12.49 -10.05 10.44
CA GLY A 101 -11.11 -9.63 10.66
C GLY A 101 -10.89 -8.14 10.45
N ILE A 102 -9.63 -7.74 10.49
CA ILE A 102 -9.17 -6.38 10.21
C ILE A 102 -8.04 -6.43 9.20
N ALA A 103 -8.01 -5.45 8.29
CA ALA A 103 -6.82 -5.07 7.55
C ALA A 103 -6.47 -3.59 7.82
N ILE A 104 -5.19 -3.25 7.92
CA ILE A 104 -4.72 -1.88 8.17
C ILE A 104 -3.92 -1.41 6.97
N TYR A 105 -4.47 -0.47 6.20
CA TYR A 105 -3.82 0.08 5.02
C TYR A 105 -2.97 1.31 5.35
N THR A 106 -1.90 1.46 4.59
CA THR A 106 -0.87 2.51 4.70
C THR A 106 -0.48 2.97 3.30
N ASN A 107 0.14 4.15 3.17
CA ASN A 107 0.59 4.70 1.88
C ASN A 107 -0.54 4.75 0.82
N VAL A 108 -1.75 5.05 1.28
CA VAL A 108 -2.94 5.32 0.47
C VAL A 108 -3.31 6.80 0.64
N LYS A 109 -3.76 7.41 -0.45
CA LYS A 109 -4.04 8.84 -0.60
C LYS A 109 -5.22 9.29 0.26
N ASP A 110 -6.31 8.53 0.24
CA ASP A 110 -7.56 8.88 0.87
C ASP A 110 -8.42 7.64 1.20
N LYS A 111 -9.62 7.87 1.76
CA LYS A 111 -10.54 6.79 2.15
C LYS A 111 -11.08 6.05 0.93
N GLU A 112 -11.22 6.77 -0.19
CA GLU A 112 -11.74 6.29 -1.45
C GLU A 112 -10.75 5.32 -2.11
N GLU A 113 -9.46 5.64 -2.11
CA GLU A 113 -8.42 4.69 -2.54
C GLU A 113 -8.39 3.45 -1.64
N ALA A 114 -8.43 3.62 -0.32
CA ALA A 114 -8.45 2.49 0.61
C ALA A 114 -9.66 1.58 0.37
N ARG A 115 -10.84 2.17 0.13
CA ARG A 115 -12.06 1.43 -0.24
C ARG A 115 -11.89 0.71 -1.58
N ALA A 116 -11.38 1.38 -2.61
CA ALA A 116 -11.20 0.77 -3.92
C ALA A 116 -10.23 -0.42 -3.88
N LEU A 117 -9.16 -0.34 -3.08
CA LEU A 117 -8.25 -1.46 -2.86
C LEU A 117 -8.96 -2.64 -2.19
N ALA A 118 -9.72 -2.39 -1.13
CA ALA A 118 -10.46 -3.44 -0.43
C ALA A 118 -11.59 -4.05 -1.29
N GLU A 119 -12.28 -3.25 -2.12
CA GLU A 119 -13.30 -3.73 -3.08
C GLU A 119 -12.69 -4.54 -4.22
N ALA A 120 -11.39 -4.40 -4.49
CA ALA A 120 -10.70 -5.18 -5.51
C ALA A 120 -10.46 -6.65 -5.08
N ASP A 121 -10.57 -6.94 -3.78
CA ASP A 121 -10.39 -8.26 -3.19
C ASP A 121 -11.38 -9.30 -3.74
N PRO A 122 -10.93 -10.49 -4.18
CA PRO A 122 -11.81 -11.56 -4.64
C PRO A 122 -12.90 -11.97 -3.64
N ALA A 123 -12.62 -11.94 -2.33
CA ALA A 123 -13.61 -12.26 -1.30
C ALA A 123 -14.69 -11.19 -1.17
N VAL A 124 -14.36 -9.92 -1.43
CA VAL A 124 -15.35 -8.83 -1.44
C VAL A 124 -16.19 -8.90 -2.71
N LYS A 125 -15.56 -9.07 -3.87
CA LYS A 125 -16.26 -9.22 -5.16
C LYS A 125 -17.24 -10.40 -5.19
N ALA A 126 -16.88 -11.51 -4.54
CA ALA A 126 -17.75 -12.68 -4.41
C ALA A 126 -18.92 -12.47 -3.44
N GLY A 127 -18.96 -11.35 -2.70
CA GLY A 127 -19.96 -11.12 -1.65
C GLY A 127 -19.76 -12.00 -0.41
N ARG A 128 -18.59 -12.64 -0.26
CA ARG A 128 -18.21 -13.39 0.94
C ARG A 128 -17.84 -12.44 2.08
N ILE A 129 -17.21 -11.31 1.75
CA ILE A 129 -16.79 -10.27 2.69
C ILE A 129 -17.48 -8.95 2.33
N LYS A 130 -17.98 -8.24 3.34
CA LYS A 130 -18.30 -6.81 3.29
C LYS A 130 -17.21 -6.01 3.96
N ILE A 131 -17.07 -4.75 3.60
CA ILE A 131 -16.03 -3.88 4.16
C ILE A 131 -16.62 -2.64 4.82
N ASP A 132 -15.99 -2.19 5.90
CA ASP A 132 -16.15 -0.84 6.45
C ASP A 132 -14.77 -0.20 6.64
N VAL A 133 -14.55 0.94 5.97
CA VAL A 133 -13.26 1.64 5.95
C VAL A 133 -13.31 2.86 6.86
N ARG A 134 -12.47 2.87 7.89
CA ARG A 134 -12.35 3.93 8.90
C ARG A 134 -10.95 4.57 8.86
N PRO A 135 -10.83 5.87 8.57
CA PRO A 135 -9.58 6.58 8.78
C PRO A 135 -9.17 6.49 10.25
N TRP A 136 -7.92 6.13 10.52
CA TRP A 136 -7.43 5.86 11.87
C TRP A 136 -6.05 6.48 12.06
N TRP A 137 -5.86 7.25 13.13
CA TRP A 137 -4.58 7.86 13.45
C TRP A 137 -3.82 7.02 14.46
N ALA A 138 -2.57 6.71 14.16
CA ALA A 138 -1.68 6.02 15.08
C ALA A 138 -0.26 6.61 15.01
N ALA A 139 0.51 6.46 16.09
CA ALA A 139 1.92 6.83 16.08
C ALA A 139 2.66 6.04 15.00
N LYS A 140 3.47 6.74 14.20
CA LYS A 140 4.26 6.15 13.13
C LYS A 140 5.32 5.24 13.73
N GLY A 141 5.39 4.00 13.23
CA GLY A 141 6.39 3.01 13.66
C GLY A 141 5.95 2.11 14.82
N THR A 142 4.74 2.29 15.36
CA THR A 142 4.17 1.36 16.34
C THR A 142 4.01 -0.04 15.71
N LYS A 143 4.37 -1.07 16.48
CA LYS A 143 4.27 -2.48 16.12
C LYS A 143 3.71 -3.27 17.29
N LEU A 144 3.05 -4.40 17.00
CA LEU A 144 2.77 -5.40 18.02
C LEU A 144 4.11 -5.94 18.59
N PRO A 145 4.15 -6.31 19.88
CA PRO A 145 5.35 -6.82 20.52
C PRO A 145 5.90 -8.08 19.84
#